data_AF-A0A6G1S8A8-F1
#
_entry.id   AF-A0A6G1S8A8-F1
#
_cell.length_a   1.000
_cell.length_b   1.000
_cell.length_c   1.000
_cell.angle_alpha   90.00
_cell.angle_beta   90.00
_cell.angle_gamma   90.00
#
_symmetry.space_group_name_H-M   'P 1'
#
loop_
_entity.id
_entity.type
_entity.pdbx_description
1 polymer ?
#
loop_
_entity_poly.entity_id
_entity_poly.type
_entity_poly.pdbx_seq_one_letter_code
_entity_poly.pdbx_strand_id
1 'polypeptide(L)'
;MEEYRSILNLLTDPTASDEKRLEAAEQISDQLQAICEGDKQLLEQTLIKFLDYLETTEPLFISERPRQKTRKLVIDMIHRLQANEVVREHVHRVLKLLFRLFETDNEENVGIALRIIIELHKTHKLEFIPEIFAFLETVKNLYSDVGKVYDLNTLFEDKKLVVKDLNDDTINELLQKVHTVKMIELDIPQQPPTTQQQPPQSQQQQQTQPGTNAYNQVQSDPQQAPQTQQSSQSQDSHTSQQSYTSTTVNLIPRAFRSIRVHAELPIIVVLMYQLYKTQLQPFLEQLLPLVLETTNIRPPEHVRQALKTGDTKMCDKEIYVEFTSARIKCLSFVAFLARVHPGTVVQYNQQVVQGLLSLLHDCPHEVVSVRKELMAASKYIFGTDLREKFIDHLHELCNEDILLGSGWTVNETLRPQAYHTILDLLVNHKGRVKFIDLVATFNLFAKNLHDNTLPASTQLMACKAFNCLIGFIVAPLSDENIDPRQVAQARDLLLRIIEVLVLK
;
A
#
# COMPACT_ATOMS: atom_id res chain seq x y z
N MET A 1 18.06 35.49 10.74
CA MET A 1 16.74 36.16 10.88
C MET A 1 16.37 36.96 9.63
N GLU A 2 17.01 38.09 9.33
CA GLU A 2 16.65 38.90 8.14
C GLU A 2 16.88 38.15 6.82
N GLU A 3 18.02 37.48 6.69
CA GLU A 3 18.36 36.59 5.56
C GLU A 3 17.26 35.54 5.31
N TYR A 4 16.85 34.81 6.35
CA TYR A 4 15.73 33.87 6.29
C TYR A 4 14.42 34.54 5.87
N ARG A 5 14.08 35.74 6.38
CA ARG A 5 12.91 36.50 5.91
C ARG A 5 13.00 36.89 4.43
N SER A 6 14.20 37.09 3.89
CA SER A 6 14.42 37.30 2.46
C SER A 6 14.13 36.03 1.65
N ILE A 7 14.72 34.91 2.05
CA ILE A 7 14.53 33.58 1.42
C ILE A 7 13.05 33.16 1.46
N LEU A 8 12.37 33.38 2.60
CA LEU A 8 10.95 33.10 2.78
C LEU A 8 10.04 33.96 1.87
N ASN A 9 10.42 35.20 1.60
CA ASN A 9 9.67 36.02 0.64
C ASN A 9 9.88 35.55 -0.81
N LEU A 10 11.08 35.09 -1.17
CA LEU A 10 11.41 34.58 -2.50
C LEU A 10 10.56 33.36 -2.91
N LEU A 11 10.16 32.51 -1.94
CA LEU A 11 9.21 31.42 -2.17
C LEU A 11 7.87 31.92 -2.76
N THR A 12 7.40 33.08 -2.29
CA THR A 12 6.14 33.72 -2.72
C THR A 12 6.30 34.82 -3.78
N ASP A 13 7.51 35.09 -4.25
CA ASP A 13 7.77 36.09 -5.28
C ASP A 13 7.23 35.58 -6.63
N PRO A 14 6.25 36.26 -7.28
CA PRO A 14 5.69 35.83 -8.56
C PRO A 14 6.71 35.84 -9.70
N THR A 15 7.80 36.61 -9.59
CA THR A 15 8.85 36.75 -10.61
C THR A 15 10.00 35.74 -10.48
N ALA A 16 10.08 35.02 -9.35
CA ALA A 16 11.11 34.00 -9.14
C ALA A 16 10.89 32.75 -10.03
N SER A 17 11.98 32.17 -10.55
CA SER A 17 11.93 30.87 -11.23
C SER A 17 11.68 29.74 -10.24
N ASP A 18 11.03 28.66 -10.69
CA ASP A 18 10.71 27.51 -9.83
C ASP A 18 11.97 26.80 -9.30
N GLU A 19 13.12 26.96 -9.95
CA GLU A 19 14.44 26.50 -9.47
C GLU A 19 14.89 27.30 -8.22
N LYS A 20 14.85 28.65 -8.29
CA LYS A 20 15.18 29.50 -7.14
C LYS A 20 14.20 29.33 -5.97
N ARG A 21 12.94 29.00 -6.26
CA ARG A 21 11.94 28.64 -5.24
C ARG A 21 12.25 27.29 -4.58
N LEU A 22 12.81 26.34 -5.33
CA LEU A 22 13.29 25.06 -4.78
C LEU A 22 14.51 25.28 -3.88
N GLU A 23 15.54 25.98 -4.36
CA GLU A 23 16.74 26.34 -3.57
C GLU A 23 16.36 27.06 -2.25
N ALA A 24 15.39 27.99 -2.32
CA ALA A 24 14.85 28.67 -1.15
C ALA A 24 14.12 27.73 -0.19
N ALA A 25 13.27 26.82 -0.69
CA ALA A 25 12.54 25.86 0.14
C ALA A 25 13.47 24.82 0.81
N GLU A 26 14.55 24.42 0.14
CA GLU A 26 15.59 23.55 0.70
C GLU A 26 16.33 24.25 1.86
N GLN A 27 16.80 25.49 1.64
CA GLN A 27 17.39 26.32 2.71
C GLN A 27 16.44 26.58 3.88
N ILE A 28 15.14 26.74 3.60
CA ILE A 28 14.11 26.88 4.65
C ILE A 28 13.91 25.57 5.43
N SER A 29 13.91 24.41 4.76
CA SER A 29 13.80 23.09 5.40
C SER A 29 14.93 22.85 6.40
N ASP A 30 16.16 23.20 6.05
CA ASP A 30 17.34 23.01 6.90
C ASP A 30 17.32 23.91 8.14
N GLN A 31 16.78 25.14 8.02
CA GLN A 31 16.66 26.07 9.14
C GLN A 31 15.37 25.88 9.97
N LEU A 32 14.42 25.08 9.50
CA LEU A 32 13.06 24.99 10.06
C LEU A 32 13.05 24.63 11.55
N GLN A 33 13.86 23.65 11.99
CA GLN A 33 13.86 23.21 13.39
C GLN A 33 14.31 24.33 14.35
N ALA A 34 15.36 25.08 13.99
CA ALA A 34 15.85 26.19 14.80
C ALA A 34 14.82 27.34 14.93
N ILE A 35 13.85 27.41 14.00
CA ILE A 35 12.75 28.39 14.01
C ILE A 35 11.56 27.88 14.82
N CYS A 36 11.27 26.57 14.81
CA CYS A 36 10.29 25.94 15.71
C CYS A 36 10.62 26.20 17.19
N GLU A 37 11.90 26.10 17.55
CA GLU A 37 12.41 26.28 18.91
C GLU A 37 12.64 27.77 19.29
N GLY A 38 12.40 28.71 18.36
CA GLY A 38 12.78 30.12 18.46
C GLY A 38 11.62 31.13 18.39
N ASP A 39 11.59 31.94 17.34
CA ASP A 39 10.67 33.08 17.20
C ASP A 39 9.28 32.63 16.68
N LYS A 40 8.29 32.61 17.58
CA LYS A 40 6.88 32.31 17.23
C LYS A 40 6.31 33.20 16.11
N GLN A 41 6.68 34.48 16.04
CA GLN A 41 6.20 35.36 14.96
C GLN A 41 6.84 35.02 13.62
N LEU A 42 8.11 34.61 13.61
CA LEU A 42 8.75 34.11 12.40
C LEU A 42 8.15 32.77 11.96
N LEU A 43 7.82 31.88 12.90
CA LEU A 43 7.13 30.62 12.60
C LEU A 43 5.73 30.86 12.01
N GLU A 44 4.98 31.84 12.54
CA GLU A 44 3.69 32.24 11.99
C GLU A 44 3.82 32.81 10.57
N GLN A 45 4.76 33.73 10.35
CA GLN A 45 5.08 34.26 9.02
C GLN A 45 5.46 33.14 8.04
N THR A 46 6.20 32.14 8.51
CA THR A 46 6.61 30.96 7.74
C THR A 46 5.40 30.11 7.32
N LEU A 47 4.53 29.79 8.28
CA LEU A 47 3.29 29.03 8.03
C LEU A 47 2.38 29.76 7.03
N ILE A 48 2.15 31.06 7.23
CA ILE A 48 1.32 31.87 6.33
C ILE A 48 1.89 31.84 4.90
N LYS A 49 3.20 32.03 4.74
CA LYS A 49 3.87 32.00 3.43
C LYS A 49 3.84 30.62 2.75
N PHE A 50 3.89 29.53 3.51
CA PHE A 50 3.67 28.18 2.99
C PHE A 50 2.24 28.00 2.48
N LEU A 51 1.23 28.46 3.22
CA LEU A 51 -0.17 28.40 2.79
C LEU A 51 -0.40 29.26 1.54
N ASP A 52 0.11 30.50 1.51
CA ASP A 52 0.03 31.41 0.36
C ASP A 52 0.64 30.78 -0.91
N TYR A 53 1.82 30.14 -0.79
CA TYR A 53 2.49 29.45 -1.90
C TYR A 53 1.66 28.28 -2.45
N LEU A 54 1.09 27.46 -1.57
CA LEU A 54 0.27 26.30 -1.96
C LEU A 54 -1.11 26.71 -2.51
N GLU A 55 -1.67 27.83 -2.05
CA GLU A 55 -2.94 28.39 -2.53
C GLU A 55 -2.82 29.04 -3.91
N THR A 56 -1.66 29.63 -4.23
CA THR A 56 -1.39 30.39 -5.47
C THR A 56 -0.74 29.60 -6.59
N THR A 57 0.09 28.60 -6.29
CA THR A 57 0.71 27.75 -7.33
C THR A 57 -0.17 26.57 -7.72
N GLU A 58 -0.10 26.18 -9.00
CA GLU A 58 -0.75 24.98 -9.52
C GLU A 58 0.16 23.74 -9.41
N PRO A 59 -0.41 22.55 -9.19
CA PRO A 59 0.34 21.31 -9.08
C PRO A 59 0.89 20.84 -10.45
N LEU A 60 2.07 20.22 -10.43
CA LEU A 60 2.63 19.52 -11.58
C LEU A 60 2.64 18.01 -11.31
N PHE A 61 2.57 17.22 -12.39
CA PHE A 61 2.43 15.77 -12.32
C PHE A 61 3.70 15.00 -12.71
N ILE A 62 4.81 15.69 -12.99
CA ILE A 62 6.12 15.08 -13.28
C ILE A 62 7.02 15.28 -12.06
N SER A 63 7.47 14.19 -11.42
CA SER A 63 8.22 14.22 -10.16
C SER A 63 9.53 15.03 -10.23
N GLU A 64 10.16 15.08 -11.41
CA GLU A 64 11.45 15.74 -11.60
C GLU A 64 11.36 17.28 -11.60
N ARG A 65 10.18 17.85 -11.88
CA ARG A 65 9.99 19.31 -12.08
C ARG A 65 10.21 20.09 -10.77
N PRO A 66 10.99 21.21 -10.77
CA PRO A 66 11.28 21.97 -9.56
C PRO A 66 10.04 22.35 -8.73
N ARG A 67 8.99 22.90 -9.36
CA ARG A 67 7.75 23.28 -8.67
C ARG A 67 7.09 22.12 -7.92
N GLN A 68 7.12 20.90 -8.45
CA GLN A 68 6.57 19.73 -7.74
C GLN A 68 7.41 19.40 -6.51
N LYS A 69 8.74 19.44 -6.63
CA LYS A 69 9.65 19.26 -5.49
C LYS A 69 9.44 20.33 -4.42
N THR A 70 9.35 21.61 -4.80
CA THR A 70 9.05 22.72 -3.89
C THR A 70 7.70 22.52 -3.19
N ARG A 71 6.66 22.19 -3.94
CA ARG A 71 5.29 22.00 -3.43
C ARG A 71 5.20 20.85 -2.44
N LYS A 72 5.79 19.70 -2.78
CA LYS A 72 5.90 18.54 -1.90
C LYS A 72 6.68 18.88 -0.62
N LEU A 73 7.85 19.51 -0.75
CA LEU A 73 8.69 19.90 0.39
C LEU A 73 7.98 20.87 1.33
N VAL A 74 7.22 21.84 0.81
CA VAL A 74 6.41 22.75 1.64
C VAL A 74 5.31 22.00 2.41
N ILE A 75 4.65 20.99 1.80
CA ILE A 75 3.66 20.15 2.50
C ILE A 75 4.35 19.27 3.57
N ASP A 76 5.51 18.67 3.28
CA ASP A 76 6.32 17.94 4.26
C ASP A 76 6.79 18.83 5.42
N MET A 77 7.11 20.10 5.16
CA MET A 77 7.41 21.07 6.22
C MET A 77 6.18 21.38 7.09
N ILE A 78 4.99 21.57 6.51
CA ILE A 78 3.75 21.72 7.30
C ILE A 78 3.49 20.46 8.16
N HIS A 79 3.75 19.26 7.63
CA HIS A 79 3.65 18.01 8.40
C HIS A 79 4.63 17.97 9.60
N ARG A 80 5.88 18.45 9.45
CA ARG A 80 6.81 18.62 10.57
C ARG A 80 6.30 19.62 11.62
N LEU A 81 5.54 20.64 11.20
CA LEU A 81 5.03 21.70 12.09
C LEU A 81 3.74 21.34 12.86
N GLN A 82 2.99 20.31 12.45
CA GLN A 82 1.57 20.11 12.82
C GLN A 82 1.22 20.06 14.33
N ALA A 83 2.19 19.77 15.20
CA ALA A 83 2.01 19.73 16.65
C ALA A 83 2.22 21.09 17.36
N ASN A 84 2.73 22.12 16.68
CA ASN A 84 3.05 23.42 17.29
C ASN A 84 1.81 24.26 17.56
N GLU A 85 1.87 25.08 18.62
CA GLU A 85 0.77 25.98 19.02
C GLU A 85 0.39 26.97 17.90
N VAL A 86 1.35 27.48 17.14
CA VAL A 86 1.12 28.41 16.02
C VAL A 86 0.28 27.75 14.91
N VAL A 87 0.46 26.44 14.66
CA VAL A 87 -0.37 25.71 13.68
C VAL A 87 -1.80 25.52 14.20
N ARG A 88 -1.99 25.43 15.51
CA ARG A 88 -3.31 25.31 16.15
C ARG A 88 -4.15 26.58 15.96
N GLU A 89 -3.53 27.76 16.05
CA GLU A 89 -4.21 29.05 15.84
C GLU A 89 -4.70 29.20 14.39
N HIS A 90 -3.93 28.71 13.42
CA HIS A 90 -4.26 28.76 11.99
C HIS A 90 -4.96 27.50 11.44
N VAL A 91 -5.32 26.54 12.29
CA VAL A 91 -5.69 25.16 11.88
C VAL A 91 -6.84 25.08 10.88
N HIS A 92 -7.81 26.00 10.96
CA HIS A 92 -8.94 26.07 10.02
C HIS A 92 -8.50 26.45 8.59
N ARG A 93 -7.53 27.37 8.43
CA ARG A 93 -6.95 27.69 7.11
C ARG A 93 -6.16 26.50 6.58
N VAL A 94 -5.36 25.87 7.44
CA VAL A 94 -4.57 24.69 7.09
C VAL A 94 -5.47 23.54 6.60
N LEU A 95 -6.52 23.18 7.33
CA LEU A 95 -7.48 22.15 6.91
C LEU A 95 -8.20 22.50 5.60
N LYS A 96 -8.69 23.74 5.46
CA LYS A 96 -9.38 24.18 4.24
C LYS A 96 -8.49 24.09 3.00
N LEU A 97 -7.20 24.40 3.14
CA LEU A 97 -6.22 24.15 2.09
C LEU A 97 -6.02 22.66 1.85
N LEU A 98 -5.78 21.84 2.89
CA LEU A 98 -5.52 20.40 2.73
C LEU A 98 -6.68 19.67 2.05
N PHE A 99 -7.94 20.05 2.34
CA PHE A 99 -9.11 19.55 1.63
C PHE A 99 -9.14 20.02 0.16
N ARG A 100 -8.77 21.27 -0.17
CA ARG A 100 -8.60 21.71 -1.57
C ARG A 100 -7.48 20.92 -2.29
N LEU A 101 -6.37 20.64 -1.62
CA LEU A 101 -5.25 19.87 -2.18
C LEU A 101 -5.68 18.44 -2.51
N PHE A 102 -6.47 17.80 -1.64
CA PHE A 102 -7.04 16.46 -1.91
C PHE A 102 -7.77 16.38 -3.26
N GLU A 103 -8.46 17.47 -3.67
CA GLU A 103 -9.24 17.49 -4.91
C GLU A 103 -8.42 17.88 -6.16
N THR A 104 -7.45 18.80 -6.02
CA THR A 104 -6.72 19.36 -7.18
C THR A 104 -5.38 18.69 -7.49
N ASP A 105 -4.75 18.07 -6.51
CA ASP A 105 -3.30 17.78 -6.51
C ASP A 105 -2.96 16.32 -6.89
N ASN A 106 -1.66 15.98 -6.86
CA ASN A 106 -1.15 14.66 -7.23
C ASN A 106 -1.06 13.67 -6.04
N GLU A 107 -0.89 12.38 -6.36
CA GLU A 107 -0.78 11.29 -5.36
C GLU A 107 0.24 11.57 -4.25
N GLU A 108 1.44 12.06 -4.58
CA GLU A 108 2.50 12.27 -3.58
C GLU A 108 2.15 13.39 -2.60
N ASN A 109 1.67 14.52 -3.12
CA ASN A 109 1.31 15.69 -2.32
C ASN A 109 0.09 15.40 -1.44
N VAL A 110 -0.92 14.71 -1.99
CA VAL A 110 -2.10 14.30 -1.24
C VAL A 110 -1.78 13.23 -0.21
N GLY A 111 -0.88 12.28 -0.51
CA GLY A 111 -0.43 11.27 0.45
C GLY A 111 0.19 11.86 1.73
N ILE A 112 0.84 13.03 1.64
CA ILE A 112 1.30 13.78 2.81
C ILE A 112 0.13 14.58 3.42
N ALA A 113 -0.68 15.28 2.61
CA ALA A 113 -1.80 16.09 3.07
C ALA A 113 -2.81 15.29 3.93
N LEU A 114 -3.12 14.05 3.54
CA LEU A 114 -3.99 13.14 4.28
C LEU A 114 -3.42 12.77 5.67
N ARG A 115 -2.09 12.64 5.79
CA ARG A 115 -1.41 12.42 7.09
C ARG A 115 -1.52 13.65 7.99
N ILE A 116 -1.38 14.85 7.42
CA ILE A 116 -1.56 16.11 8.16
C ILE A 116 -3.01 16.23 8.66
N ILE A 117 -4.01 15.91 7.80
CA ILE A 117 -5.43 15.85 8.21
C ILE A 117 -5.60 14.90 9.40
N ILE A 118 -5.05 13.68 9.34
CA ILE A 118 -5.11 12.69 10.42
C ILE A 118 -4.54 13.26 11.74
N GLU A 119 -3.32 13.79 11.72
CA GLU A 119 -2.63 14.20 12.95
C GLU A 119 -3.17 15.51 13.54
N LEU A 120 -3.63 16.47 12.72
CA LEU A 120 -4.30 17.67 13.20
C LEU A 120 -5.59 17.33 13.97
N HIS A 121 -6.41 16.42 13.44
CA HIS A 121 -7.66 16.01 14.08
C HIS A 121 -7.41 15.25 15.39
N LYS A 122 -6.41 14.37 15.45
CA LYS A 122 -5.97 13.68 16.69
C LYS A 122 -5.47 14.67 17.75
N THR A 123 -4.59 15.58 17.35
CA THR A 123 -3.83 16.45 18.27
C THR A 123 -4.71 17.55 18.85
N HIS A 124 -5.44 18.26 17.99
CA HIS A 124 -6.13 19.49 18.37
C HIS A 124 -7.60 19.28 18.77
N LYS A 125 -8.14 18.06 18.57
CA LYS A 125 -9.53 17.67 18.90
C LYS A 125 -10.56 18.67 18.37
N LEU A 126 -10.48 18.90 17.05
CA LEU A 126 -11.23 19.94 16.35
C LEU A 126 -12.74 19.69 16.40
N GLU A 127 -13.53 20.76 16.45
CA GLU A 127 -14.99 20.68 16.32
C GLU A 127 -15.39 20.29 14.89
N PHE A 128 -16.63 19.83 14.70
CA PHE A 128 -17.11 19.44 13.37
C PHE A 128 -17.46 20.69 12.54
N ILE A 129 -16.69 20.93 11.48
CA ILE A 129 -16.90 22.03 10.54
C ILE A 129 -17.50 21.53 9.22
N PRO A 130 -18.29 22.34 8.48
CA PRO A 130 -18.91 21.93 7.21
C PRO A 130 -17.94 21.40 6.17
N GLU A 131 -16.69 21.88 6.16
CA GLU A 131 -15.62 21.41 5.29
C GLU A 131 -15.29 19.92 5.49
N ILE A 132 -15.42 19.38 6.70
CA ILE A 132 -15.23 17.93 6.96
C ILE A 132 -16.34 17.12 6.28
N PHE A 133 -17.59 17.61 6.32
CA PHE A 133 -18.70 16.95 5.62
C PHE A 133 -18.51 17.01 4.10
N ALA A 134 -18.09 18.15 3.55
CA ALA A 134 -17.80 18.29 2.12
C ALA A 134 -16.69 17.32 1.66
N PHE A 135 -15.58 17.23 2.40
CA PHE A 135 -14.51 16.26 2.13
C PHE A 135 -15.02 14.81 2.17
N LEU A 136 -15.87 14.47 3.14
CA LEU A 136 -16.44 13.12 3.24
C LEU A 136 -17.43 12.81 2.10
N GLU A 137 -18.23 13.78 1.65
CA GLU A 137 -19.05 13.61 0.44
C GLU A 137 -18.19 13.42 -0.82
N THR A 138 -17.08 14.16 -0.97
CA THR A 138 -16.10 13.91 -2.05
C THR A 138 -15.53 12.47 -1.96
N VAL A 139 -15.17 12.00 -0.76
CA VAL A 139 -14.73 10.60 -0.53
C VAL A 139 -15.82 9.58 -0.90
N LYS A 140 -17.10 9.85 -0.60
CA LYS A 140 -18.22 8.98 -1.01
C LYS A 140 -18.39 8.93 -2.52
N ASN A 141 -18.24 10.08 -3.20
CA ASN A 141 -18.32 10.15 -4.66
C ASN A 141 -17.20 9.31 -5.32
N LEU A 142 -15.97 9.38 -4.81
CA LEU A 142 -14.86 8.50 -5.23
C LEU A 142 -15.27 7.02 -5.18
N TYR A 143 -15.78 6.56 -4.03
CA TYR A 143 -16.22 5.16 -3.88
C TYR A 143 -17.38 4.78 -4.82
N SER A 144 -18.23 5.73 -5.23
CA SER A 144 -19.29 5.49 -6.24
C SER A 144 -18.81 5.47 -7.69
N ASP A 145 -17.59 5.96 -7.96
CA ASP A 145 -16.99 6.05 -9.29
C ASP A 145 -15.88 5.00 -9.53
N VAL A 146 -15.48 4.21 -8.53
CA VAL A 146 -14.42 3.18 -8.63
C VAL A 146 -14.58 2.29 -9.88
N GLY A 147 -15.77 1.75 -10.14
CA GLY A 147 -16.06 0.91 -11.30
C GLY A 147 -16.02 1.63 -12.66
N LYS A 148 -15.92 2.96 -12.68
CA LYS A 148 -15.75 3.80 -13.88
C LYS A 148 -14.31 4.32 -14.01
N VAL A 149 -13.65 4.58 -12.88
CA VAL A 149 -12.27 5.06 -12.79
C VAL A 149 -11.28 3.96 -13.17
N TYR A 150 -11.51 2.73 -12.75
CA TYR A 150 -10.61 1.60 -12.93
C TYR A 150 -11.13 0.60 -13.98
N ASP A 151 -10.69 0.73 -15.23
CA ASP A 151 -10.89 -0.32 -16.24
C ASP A 151 -10.00 -1.52 -15.93
N LEU A 152 -10.58 -2.53 -15.28
CA LEU A 152 -9.91 -3.75 -14.84
C LEU A 152 -9.27 -4.57 -15.96
N ASN A 153 -9.65 -4.34 -17.22
CA ASN A 153 -9.03 -5.01 -18.37
C ASN A 153 -7.68 -4.39 -18.73
N THR A 154 -7.52 -3.09 -18.51
CA THR A 154 -6.30 -2.35 -18.89
C THR A 154 -5.41 -1.99 -17.70
N LEU A 155 -5.98 -1.90 -16.49
CA LEU A 155 -5.29 -1.49 -15.27
C LEU A 155 -4.04 -2.32 -14.96
N PHE A 156 -4.08 -3.63 -15.22
CA PHE A 156 -3.01 -4.56 -14.89
C PHE A 156 -2.04 -4.83 -16.05
N GLU A 157 -2.20 -4.18 -17.21
CA GLU A 157 -1.31 -4.41 -18.36
C GLU A 157 0.05 -3.73 -18.15
N ASP A 158 1.15 -4.48 -18.33
CA ASP A 158 2.51 -3.91 -18.31
C ASP A 158 2.81 -3.16 -19.62
N LYS A 159 2.24 -1.96 -19.74
CA LYS A 159 2.43 -1.05 -20.87
C LYS A 159 3.47 0.02 -20.53
N LYS A 160 4.65 -0.10 -21.15
CA LYS A 160 5.60 1.01 -21.28
C LYS A 160 4.93 2.21 -21.94
N LEU A 161 5.08 3.38 -21.35
CA LEU A 161 4.60 4.65 -21.90
C LEU A 161 5.77 5.33 -22.62
N VAL A 162 5.78 5.26 -23.95
CA VAL A 162 6.77 5.95 -24.80
C VAL A 162 6.12 7.17 -25.45
N VAL A 163 6.75 8.33 -25.34
CA VAL A 163 6.19 9.63 -25.73
C VAL A 163 7.24 10.44 -26.48
N LYS A 164 6.83 11.23 -27.47
CA LYS A 164 7.72 12.11 -28.24
C LYS A 164 7.97 13.44 -27.51
N ASP A 165 6.89 14.12 -27.12
CA ASP A 165 6.94 15.44 -26.46
C ASP A 165 5.97 15.51 -25.27
N LEU A 166 6.44 16.07 -24.15
CA LEU A 166 5.67 16.29 -22.92
C LEU A 166 5.00 17.67 -22.89
N ASN A 167 3.98 17.82 -23.73
CA ASN A 167 3.08 18.97 -23.69
C ASN A 167 1.94 18.75 -22.68
N ASP A 168 1.30 19.82 -22.21
CA ASP A 168 0.24 19.73 -21.19
C ASP A 168 -0.98 18.90 -21.64
N ASP A 169 -1.32 18.91 -22.94
CA ASP A 169 -2.35 18.03 -23.51
C ASP A 169 -1.96 16.55 -23.40
N THR A 170 -0.72 16.21 -23.79
CA THR A 170 -0.16 14.85 -23.67
C THR A 170 -0.17 14.36 -22.22
N ILE A 171 0.21 15.24 -21.28
CA ILE A 171 0.19 14.95 -19.85
C ILE A 171 -1.25 14.70 -19.37
N ASN A 172 -2.21 15.53 -19.77
CA ASN A 172 -3.62 15.34 -19.41
C ASN A 172 -4.23 14.05 -19.99
N GLU A 173 -3.84 13.64 -21.20
CA GLU A 173 -4.23 12.34 -21.76
C GLU A 173 -3.66 11.14 -20.99
N LEU A 174 -2.41 11.23 -20.53
CA LEU A 174 -1.77 10.17 -19.75
C LEU A 174 -2.34 10.10 -18.32
N LEU A 175 -2.67 11.24 -17.71
CA LEU A 175 -3.37 11.31 -16.43
C LEU A 175 -4.80 10.75 -16.45
N GLN A 176 -5.37 10.47 -17.62
CA GLN A 176 -6.63 9.72 -17.76
C GLN A 176 -6.45 8.19 -17.82
N LYS A 177 -5.20 7.71 -17.89
CA LYS A 177 -4.84 6.29 -18.10
C LYS A 177 -3.98 5.72 -16.96
N VAL A 178 -3.41 6.58 -16.11
CA VAL A 178 -2.42 6.23 -15.08
C VAL A 178 -3.04 6.30 -13.66
N HIS A 179 -2.73 5.29 -12.85
CA HIS A 179 -3.39 4.99 -11.56
C HIS A 179 -2.43 4.74 -10.38
N THR A 180 -1.13 4.70 -10.68
CA THR A 180 0.03 4.63 -9.78
C THR A 180 1.15 5.46 -10.43
N VAL A 181 2.23 5.80 -9.73
CA VAL A 181 3.38 6.48 -10.38
C VAL A 181 3.97 5.58 -11.46
N LYS A 182 4.05 6.07 -12.72
CA LYS A 182 4.64 5.33 -13.85
C LYS A 182 5.76 6.10 -14.53
N MET A 183 6.79 5.35 -14.95
CA MET A 183 7.89 5.87 -15.75
C MET A 183 7.47 6.05 -17.21
N ILE A 184 7.87 7.16 -17.81
CA ILE A 184 7.71 7.48 -19.24
C ILE A 184 9.10 7.52 -19.89
N GLU A 185 9.22 6.90 -21.07
CA GLU A 185 10.42 6.97 -21.92
C GLU A 185 10.21 8.01 -23.03
N LEU A 186 11.19 8.91 -23.23
CA LEU A 186 11.13 10.02 -24.20
C LEU A 186 12.03 9.78 -25.41
N ASP A 187 11.43 9.68 -26.60
CA ASP A 187 12.13 9.47 -27.87
C ASP A 187 12.68 10.79 -28.45
N ILE A 188 13.79 11.27 -27.88
CA ILE A 188 14.49 12.48 -28.36
C ILE A 188 15.24 12.17 -29.67
N PRO A 189 14.95 12.85 -30.80
CA PRO A 189 15.73 12.70 -32.03
C PRO A 189 17.09 13.40 -31.90
N GLN A 190 18.19 12.68 -32.16
CA GLN A 190 19.52 13.31 -32.24
C GLN A 190 19.61 14.28 -33.42
N GLN A 191 20.05 15.52 -33.16
CA GLN A 191 20.59 16.38 -34.19
C GLN A 191 21.97 15.86 -34.64
N PRO A 192 22.32 15.92 -35.94
CA PRO A 192 23.62 15.44 -36.41
C PRO A 192 24.76 16.28 -35.83
N PRO A 193 25.88 15.68 -35.41
CA PRO A 193 26.97 16.38 -34.74
C PRO A 193 27.65 17.38 -35.69
N THR A 194 27.73 18.65 -35.27
CA THR A 194 28.43 19.70 -35.99
C THR A 194 29.95 19.51 -35.91
N THR A 195 30.57 19.23 -37.05
CA THR A 195 32.00 18.93 -37.15
C THR A 195 32.87 20.16 -36.86
N GLN A 196 33.36 20.30 -35.63
CA GLN A 196 34.40 21.27 -35.30
C GLN A 196 35.80 20.67 -35.57
N GLN A 197 36.61 21.40 -36.33
CA GLN A 197 37.97 20.98 -36.69
C GLN A 197 38.96 21.30 -35.56
N GLN A 198 39.79 20.34 -35.15
CA GLN A 198 40.94 20.58 -34.29
C GLN A 198 42.19 20.93 -35.11
N PRO A 199 42.92 22.01 -34.80
CA PRO A 199 44.28 22.22 -35.28
C PRO A 199 45.27 21.26 -34.60
N PRO A 200 46.36 20.84 -35.27
CA PRO A 200 47.33 19.89 -34.71
C PRO A 200 48.27 20.52 -33.69
N GLN A 201 48.65 19.75 -32.66
CA GLN A 201 49.78 20.07 -31.76
C GLN A 201 51.00 19.21 -32.10
N SER A 202 52.20 19.79 -31.98
CA SER A 202 53.45 19.07 -32.24
C SER A 202 54.59 19.53 -31.32
N GLN A 203 55.12 18.57 -30.55
CA GLN A 203 56.45 18.53 -29.91
C GLN A 203 56.80 19.58 -28.84
N GLN A 204 57.19 19.11 -27.65
CA GLN A 204 58.62 19.02 -27.28
C GLN A 204 58.87 18.10 -26.07
N GLN A 205 60.15 17.77 -25.85
CA GLN A 205 60.70 16.97 -24.74
C GLN A 205 61.44 17.96 -23.77
N GLN A 206 62.08 17.64 -22.64
CA GLN A 206 62.60 16.38 -22.08
C GLN A 206 62.95 16.55 -20.56
N GLN A 207 62.87 15.47 -19.77
CA GLN A 207 63.58 15.13 -18.50
C GLN A 207 64.15 16.20 -17.53
N THR A 208 63.86 16.06 -16.21
CA THR A 208 64.86 15.61 -15.17
C THR A 208 64.21 15.31 -13.79
N GLN A 209 64.96 14.62 -12.91
CA GLN A 209 64.65 14.25 -11.50
C GLN A 209 65.75 14.85 -10.55
N PRO A 210 65.94 14.53 -9.23
CA PRO A 210 65.24 13.60 -8.30
C PRO A 210 65.05 14.04 -6.81
N GLY A 211 64.43 13.17 -5.98
CA GLY A 211 64.53 13.15 -4.50
C GLY A 211 63.26 13.54 -3.73
N THR A 212 62.89 12.96 -2.57
CA THR A 212 63.46 11.84 -1.77
C THR A 212 62.40 11.18 -0.85
N ASN A 213 62.49 9.85 -0.65
CA ASN A 213 62.32 9.01 0.57
C ASN A 213 61.44 9.49 1.77
N ALA A 214 60.72 8.66 2.56
CA ALA A 214 60.42 7.20 2.63
C ALA A 214 59.20 7.03 3.61
N TYR A 215 58.54 5.89 3.87
CA TYR A 215 58.96 4.51 4.19
C TYR A 215 57.86 3.46 3.86
N ASN A 216 58.31 2.26 3.45
CA ASN A 216 57.87 0.87 3.75
C ASN A 216 56.47 0.58 4.39
N GLN A 217 55.78 -0.56 4.17
CA GLN A 217 55.90 -1.77 3.31
C GLN A 217 54.50 -2.48 3.35
N VAL A 218 54.17 -3.70 2.88
CA VAL A 218 54.88 -4.96 2.53
C VAL A 218 54.23 -5.61 1.26
N GLN A 219 54.80 -6.71 0.78
CA GLN A 219 54.35 -7.65 -0.28
C GLN A 219 53.15 -8.53 0.20
N SER A 220 52.49 -9.38 -0.61
CA SER A 220 52.97 -10.19 -1.75
C SER A 220 51.97 -10.55 -2.87
N ASP A 221 52.51 -11.23 -3.88
CA ASP A 221 52.06 -11.47 -5.28
C ASP A 221 52.36 -12.98 -5.60
N PRO A 222 52.19 -13.59 -6.81
CA PRO A 222 51.42 -13.23 -8.02
C PRO A 222 50.71 -14.46 -8.72
N GLN A 223 50.28 -14.28 -9.99
CA GLN A 223 50.11 -15.33 -11.06
C GLN A 223 48.92 -16.34 -10.94
N GLN A 224 48.35 -16.91 -12.02
CA GLN A 224 48.57 -16.80 -13.48
C GLN A 224 47.28 -17.12 -14.30
N ALA A 225 47.23 -16.71 -15.57
CA ALA A 225 46.23 -17.16 -16.56
C ALA A 225 46.86 -18.16 -17.57
N PRO A 226 46.06 -18.87 -18.41
CA PRO A 226 45.97 -18.42 -19.81
C PRO A 226 44.59 -18.63 -20.49
N GLN A 227 44.52 -18.29 -21.79
CA GLN A 227 43.32 -18.22 -22.63
C GLN A 227 43.21 -19.36 -23.67
N THR A 228 41.98 -19.57 -24.17
CA THR A 228 41.68 -20.06 -25.54
C THR A 228 40.42 -19.29 -25.97
N GLN A 229 40.41 -18.41 -26.98
CA GLN A 229 40.40 -18.67 -28.44
C GLN A 229 39.27 -19.65 -28.85
N GLN A 230 38.50 -19.44 -29.93
CA GLN A 230 38.81 -18.72 -31.19
C GLN A 230 37.50 -18.41 -32.00
N SER A 231 37.49 -17.37 -32.87
CA SER A 231 36.76 -17.24 -34.19
C SER A 231 35.28 -17.65 -34.38
N SER A 232 34.45 -17.06 -35.27
CA SER A 232 34.54 -15.88 -36.17
C SER A 232 33.19 -15.55 -36.85
N GLN A 233 33.01 -14.29 -37.28
CA GLN A 233 32.26 -13.81 -38.46
C GLN A 233 30.77 -14.17 -38.72
N SER A 234 29.91 -13.14 -38.68
CA SER A 234 28.87 -12.86 -39.69
C SER A 234 28.51 -11.35 -39.66
N GLN A 235 29.05 -10.56 -40.59
CA GLN A 235 28.35 -9.95 -41.73
C GLN A 235 27.43 -8.75 -41.38
N ASP A 236 27.83 -7.57 -41.88
CA ASP A 236 27.07 -6.32 -41.77
C ASP A 236 25.74 -6.36 -42.55
N SER A 237 24.72 -5.75 -41.97
CA SER A 237 23.55 -5.26 -42.69
C SER A 237 23.27 -3.83 -42.24
N HIS A 238 23.49 -2.86 -43.14
CA HIS A 238 23.29 -1.45 -42.85
C HIS A 238 21.80 -1.12 -42.67
N THR A 239 21.31 -1.25 -41.43
CA THR A 239 20.14 -0.49 -40.97
C THR A 239 20.65 0.76 -40.27
N SER A 240 20.18 1.94 -40.69
CA SER A 240 20.53 3.21 -40.05
C SER A 240 19.92 3.30 -38.66
N GLN A 241 20.60 2.77 -37.65
CA GLN A 241 20.25 2.97 -36.25
C GLN A 241 20.40 4.47 -35.91
N GLN A 242 19.28 5.18 -35.91
CA GLN A 242 19.19 6.47 -35.23
C GLN A 242 19.29 6.19 -33.73
N SER A 243 20.40 6.63 -33.12
CA SER A 243 20.67 6.43 -31.69
C SER A 243 19.81 7.37 -30.84
N TYR A 244 18.54 7.01 -30.61
CA TYR A 244 17.66 7.75 -29.69
C TYR A 244 18.26 7.78 -28.28
N THR A 245 18.30 8.96 -27.67
CA THR A 245 18.72 9.12 -26.27
C THR A 245 17.49 9.15 -25.37
N SER A 246 16.99 7.96 -25.02
CA SER A 246 15.82 7.79 -24.18
C SER A 246 16.01 8.46 -22.82
N THR A 247 15.27 9.53 -22.56
CA THR A 247 15.23 10.19 -21.25
C THR A 247 14.02 9.70 -20.48
N THR A 248 14.18 9.32 -19.22
CA THR A 248 13.08 8.83 -18.38
C THR A 248 12.59 9.90 -17.41
N VAL A 249 11.27 9.98 -17.23
CA VAL A 249 10.61 10.83 -16.22
C VAL A 249 9.52 10.06 -15.50
N ASN A 250 9.13 10.49 -14.29
CA ASN A 250 8.08 9.83 -13.52
C ASN A 250 6.79 10.66 -13.54
N LEU A 251 5.70 10.07 -14.05
CA LEU A 251 4.37 10.66 -14.03
C LEU A 251 3.61 10.20 -12.78
N ILE A 252 3.25 11.15 -11.93
CA ILE A 252 2.41 10.97 -10.75
C ILE A 252 0.93 11.10 -11.19
N PRO A 253 0.03 10.18 -10.82
CA PRO A 253 -1.40 10.32 -11.12
C PRO A 253 -2.05 11.46 -10.32
N ARG A 254 -3.18 11.95 -10.83
CA ARG A 254 -4.11 12.80 -10.04
C ARG A 254 -4.61 12.01 -8.83
N ALA A 255 -4.68 12.64 -7.66
CA ALA A 255 -5.01 11.95 -6.41
C ALA A 255 -6.32 11.14 -6.48
N PHE A 256 -7.37 11.72 -7.08
CA PHE A 256 -8.66 11.07 -7.34
C PHE A 256 -8.62 9.81 -8.23
N ARG A 257 -7.52 9.50 -8.92
CA ARG A 257 -7.35 8.25 -9.70
C ARG A 257 -6.33 7.29 -9.10
N SER A 258 -5.59 7.72 -8.08
CA SER A 258 -4.57 6.91 -7.42
C SER A 258 -5.18 5.77 -6.61
N ILE A 259 -4.66 4.55 -6.80
CA ILE A 259 -4.98 3.39 -5.95
C ILE A 259 -4.48 3.63 -4.53
N ARG A 260 -3.28 4.21 -4.38
CA ARG A 260 -2.68 4.50 -3.06
C ARG A 260 -3.51 5.49 -2.25
N VAL A 261 -4.05 6.53 -2.89
CA VAL A 261 -4.95 7.48 -2.22
C VAL A 261 -6.23 6.78 -1.76
N HIS A 262 -6.89 6.00 -2.64
CA HIS A 262 -8.07 5.21 -2.26
C HIS A 262 -7.80 4.22 -1.11
N ALA A 263 -6.58 3.65 -1.05
CA ALA A 263 -6.17 2.76 0.02
C ALA A 263 -6.07 3.44 1.41
N GLU A 264 -5.80 4.75 1.46
CA GLU A 264 -5.70 5.52 2.71
C GLU A 264 -7.03 6.17 3.16
N LEU A 265 -8.04 6.27 2.30
CA LEU A 265 -9.35 6.82 2.68
C LEU A 265 -10.05 6.07 3.84
N PRO A 266 -10.05 4.72 3.93
CA PRO A 266 -10.80 4.00 4.96
C PRO A 266 -10.34 4.36 6.38
N ILE A 267 -9.03 4.49 6.62
CA ILE A 267 -8.50 4.81 7.96
C ILE A 267 -8.84 6.25 8.38
N ILE A 268 -8.96 7.17 7.41
CA ILE A 268 -9.42 8.55 7.66
C ILE A 268 -10.89 8.56 8.04
N VAL A 269 -11.75 7.84 7.31
CA VAL A 269 -13.17 7.74 7.65
C VAL A 269 -13.38 7.09 9.03
N VAL A 270 -12.58 6.07 9.39
CA VAL A 270 -12.57 5.51 10.76
C VAL A 270 -12.24 6.59 11.80
N LEU A 271 -11.19 7.39 11.58
CA LEU A 271 -10.81 8.47 12.50
C LEU A 271 -11.90 9.54 12.64
N MET A 272 -12.45 10.03 11.51
CA MET A 272 -13.51 11.04 11.51
C MET A 272 -14.73 10.53 12.27
N TYR A 273 -15.14 9.27 12.03
CA TYR A 273 -16.22 8.67 12.81
C TYR A 273 -15.87 8.54 14.29
N GLN A 274 -14.65 8.12 14.67
CA GLN A 274 -14.27 8.00 16.08
C GLN A 274 -14.39 9.33 16.85
N LEU A 275 -14.17 10.46 16.17
CA LEU A 275 -14.33 11.81 16.72
C LEU A 275 -15.78 12.29 16.69
N TYR A 276 -16.50 12.12 15.57
CA TYR A 276 -17.78 12.81 15.31
C TYR A 276 -19.03 11.92 15.32
N LYS A 277 -18.88 10.60 15.52
CA LYS A 277 -19.88 9.54 15.73
C LYS A 277 -21.30 9.85 15.26
N THR A 278 -22.10 10.50 16.12
CA THR A 278 -23.52 10.81 15.93
C THR A 278 -23.81 11.55 14.61
N GLN A 279 -22.89 12.42 14.18
CA GLN A 279 -23.07 13.23 12.97
C GLN A 279 -22.70 12.46 11.69
N LEU A 280 -21.85 11.43 11.80
CA LEU A 280 -21.34 10.64 10.66
C LEU A 280 -21.97 9.25 10.53
N GLN A 281 -22.77 8.78 11.48
CA GLN A 281 -23.53 7.53 11.32
C GLN A 281 -24.35 7.47 10.01
N PRO A 282 -25.21 8.44 9.66
CA PRO A 282 -26.02 8.36 8.43
C PRO A 282 -25.17 8.46 7.14
N PHE A 283 -23.95 8.96 7.24
CA PHE A 283 -22.96 8.95 6.14
C PHE A 283 -22.33 7.55 5.98
N LEU A 284 -21.94 6.89 7.07
CA LEU A 284 -21.39 5.53 7.04
C LEU A 284 -22.39 4.50 6.48
N GLU A 285 -23.67 4.65 6.80
CA GLU A 285 -24.73 3.77 6.30
C GLU A 285 -24.90 3.89 4.76
N GLN A 286 -24.62 5.06 4.17
CA GLN A 286 -24.56 5.27 2.72
C GLN A 286 -23.23 4.78 2.09
N LEU A 287 -22.12 4.95 2.81
CA LEU A 287 -20.78 4.60 2.30
C LEU A 287 -20.52 3.09 2.29
N LEU A 288 -21.05 2.35 3.27
CA LEU A 288 -20.89 0.89 3.42
C LEU A 288 -21.10 0.09 2.11
N PRO A 289 -22.22 0.23 1.36
CA PRO A 289 -22.41 -0.52 0.12
C PRO A 289 -21.36 -0.20 -0.95
N LEU A 290 -20.90 1.04 -1.07
CA LEU A 290 -19.90 1.45 -2.08
C LEU A 290 -18.50 0.88 -1.77
N VAL A 291 -18.15 0.82 -0.48
CA VAL A 291 -16.90 0.19 -0.02
C VAL A 291 -16.98 -1.34 -0.11
N LEU A 292 -18.17 -1.93 0.06
CA LEU A 292 -18.40 -3.37 -0.17
C LEU A 292 -18.34 -3.74 -1.66
N GLU A 293 -18.90 -2.91 -2.54
CA GLU A 293 -18.75 -3.05 -3.99
C GLU A 293 -17.26 -3.06 -4.34
N THR A 294 -16.51 -2.01 -3.94
CA THR A 294 -15.06 -1.89 -4.10
C THR A 294 -14.30 -3.11 -3.56
N THR A 295 -14.68 -3.62 -2.38
CA THR A 295 -14.08 -4.83 -1.78
C THR A 295 -14.31 -6.08 -2.63
N ASN A 296 -15.46 -6.18 -3.30
CA ASN A 296 -15.85 -7.32 -4.14
C ASN A 296 -15.41 -7.21 -5.60
N ILE A 297 -14.86 -6.07 -6.05
CA ILE A 297 -14.30 -5.95 -7.40
C ILE A 297 -13.14 -6.95 -7.57
N ARG A 298 -13.35 -7.96 -8.42
CA ARG A 298 -12.38 -9.03 -8.66
C ARG A 298 -11.55 -8.75 -9.92
N PRO A 299 -10.21 -8.83 -9.86
CA PRO A 299 -9.37 -8.78 -11.06
C PRO A 299 -9.74 -9.87 -12.08
N PRO A 300 -9.50 -9.65 -13.40
CA PRO A 300 -9.84 -10.63 -14.43
C PRO A 300 -9.15 -11.99 -14.23
N GLU A 301 -9.81 -13.06 -14.72
CA GLU A 301 -9.29 -14.42 -14.59
C GLU A 301 -7.90 -14.59 -15.23
N HIS A 302 -7.66 -13.98 -16.39
CA HIS A 302 -6.36 -14.06 -17.07
C HIS A 302 -5.20 -13.46 -16.24
N VAL A 303 -5.43 -12.33 -15.57
CA VAL A 303 -4.45 -11.70 -14.65
C VAL A 303 -4.19 -12.62 -13.47
N ARG A 304 -5.26 -13.14 -12.84
CA ARG A 304 -5.15 -14.03 -11.67
C ARG A 304 -4.45 -15.36 -11.99
N GLN A 305 -4.58 -15.87 -13.21
CA GLN A 305 -3.89 -17.08 -13.64
C GLN A 305 -2.42 -16.82 -13.96
N ALA A 306 -2.10 -15.78 -14.76
CA ALA A 306 -0.72 -15.42 -15.09
C ALA A 306 0.15 -15.14 -13.85
N LEU A 307 -0.44 -14.50 -12.83
CA LEU A 307 0.25 -14.25 -11.56
C LEU A 307 0.49 -15.53 -10.73
N LYS A 308 -0.34 -16.56 -10.89
CA LYS A 308 -0.19 -17.86 -10.22
C LYS A 308 0.71 -18.84 -10.98
N THR A 309 0.84 -18.72 -12.30
CA THR A 309 1.84 -19.48 -13.08
C THR A 309 3.23 -18.83 -13.05
N GLY A 310 3.30 -17.53 -12.77
CA GLY A 310 4.56 -16.77 -12.74
C GLY A 310 4.89 -16.05 -14.06
N ASP A 311 3.98 -16.05 -15.03
CA ASP A 311 4.13 -15.44 -16.35
C ASP A 311 4.01 -13.91 -16.31
N THR A 312 4.99 -13.24 -15.68
CA THR A 312 5.01 -11.79 -15.44
C THR A 312 5.03 -10.91 -16.69
N LYS A 313 5.35 -11.44 -17.87
CA LYS A 313 5.59 -10.66 -19.10
C LYS A 313 4.38 -9.91 -19.68
N MET A 314 3.20 -10.08 -19.11
CA MET A 314 1.95 -9.44 -19.57
C MET A 314 1.28 -8.58 -18.49
N CYS A 315 1.70 -8.66 -17.22
CA CYS A 315 0.95 -8.08 -16.09
C CYS A 315 1.84 -7.33 -15.09
N ASP A 316 1.44 -6.09 -14.79
CA ASP A 316 2.04 -5.22 -13.78
C ASP A 316 1.77 -5.76 -12.37
N LYS A 317 2.80 -6.36 -11.77
CA LYS A 317 2.74 -6.94 -10.42
C LYS A 317 2.57 -5.89 -9.32
N GLU A 318 3.10 -4.67 -9.48
CA GLU A 318 3.02 -3.64 -8.44
C GLU A 318 1.57 -3.15 -8.33
N ILE A 319 0.93 -2.82 -9.46
CA ILE A 319 -0.49 -2.42 -9.50
C ILE A 319 -1.40 -3.51 -8.93
N TYR A 320 -1.15 -4.79 -9.21
CA TYR A 320 -1.96 -5.88 -8.66
C TYR A 320 -1.85 -5.98 -7.12
N VAL A 321 -0.64 -5.83 -6.58
CA VAL A 321 -0.38 -5.83 -5.13
C VAL A 321 -1.08 -4.63 -4.48
N GLU A 322 -0.98 -3.43 -5.06
CA GLU A 322 -1.60 -2.22 -4.52
C GLU A 322 -3.13 -2.26 -4.60
N PHE A 323 -3.70 -2.74 -5.72
CA PHE A 323 -5.15 -2.89 -5.86
C PHE A 323 -5.71 -3.89 -4.84
N THR A 324 -5.02 -5.01 -4.64
CA THR A 324 -5.38 -6.01 -3.63
C THR A 324 -5.25 -5.45 -2.21
N SER A 325 -4.21 -4.65 -1.93
CA SER A 325 -4.02 -3.93 -0.66
C SER A 325 -5.17 -2.93 -0.40
N ALA A 326 -5.57 -2.14 -1.40
CA ALA A 326 -6.69 -1.21 -1.29
C ALA A 326 -8.00 -1.93 -0.95
N ARG A 327 -8.29 -3.07 -1.60
CA ARG A 327 -9.45 -3.93 -1.26
C ARG A 327 -9.38 -4.48 0.17
N ILE A 328 -8.20 -4.85 0.67
CA ILE A 328 -7.99 -5.35 2.04
C ILE A 328 -8.17 -4.23 3.08
N LYS A 329 -7.79 -2.98 2.78
CA LYS A 329 -8.08 -1.82 3.65
C LYS A 329 -9.58 -1.46 3.64
N CYS A 330 -10.26 -1.60 2.51
CA CYS A 330 -11.73 -1.50 2.42
C CYS A 330 -12.42 -2.57 3.29
N LEU A 331 -12.00 -3.83 3.19
CA LEU A 331 -12.44 -4.94 4.05
C LEU A 331 -12.15 -4.67 5.54
N SER A 332 -11.02 -4.06 5.87
CA SER A 332 -10.64 -3.71 7.24
C SER A 332 -11.56 -2.64 7.84
N PHE A 333 -12.05 -1.70 7.03
CA PHE A 333 -13.10 -0.75 7.41
C PHE A 333 -14.45 -1.43 7.60
N VAL A 334 -14.83 -2.37 6.73
CA VAL A 334 -16.04 -3.21 6.93
C VAL A 334 -15.94 -3.99 8.24
N ALA A 335 -14.76 -4.53 8.58
CA ALA A 335 -14.50 -5.22 9.85
C ALA A 335 -14.60 -4.30 11.08
N PHE A 336 -14.23 -3.02 10.94
CA PHE A 336 -14.49 -2.00 11.97
C PHE A 336 -15.99 -1.73 12.11
N LEU A 337 -16.70 -1.48 11.00
CA LEU A 337 -18.14 -1.22 11.03
C LEU A 337 -18.95 -2.39 11.59
N ALA A 338 -18.57 -3.64 11.29
CA ALA A 338 -19.22 -4.84 11.81
C ALA A 338 -19.18 -4.93 13.35
N ARG A 339 -18.21 -4.28 13.99
CA ARG A 339 -18.08 -4.21 15.46
C ARG A 339 -18.80 -3.03 16.10
N VAL A 340 -19.12 -1.98 15.34
CA VAL A 340 -19.70 -0.72 15.84
C VAL A 340 -21.19 -0.61 15.50
N HIS A 341 -21.56 -0.95 14.26
CA HIS A 341 -22.93 -0.95 13.74
C HIS A 341 -23.29 -2.34 13.17
N PRO A 342 -23.28 -3.42 13.99
CA PRO A 342 -23.51 -4.79 13.52
C PRO A 342 -24.84 -4.95 12.79
N GLY A 343 -25.91 -4.30 13.26
CA GLY A 343 -27.25 -4.39 12.65
C GLY A 343 -27.31 -3.92 11.19
N THR A 344 -26.47 -2.96 10.79
CA THR A 344 -26.37 -2.52 9.39
C THR A 344 -25.54 -3.50 8.57
N VAL A 345 -24.36 -3.91 9.06
CA VAL A 345 -23.44 -4.78 8.29
C VAL A 345 -24.00 -6.20 8.12
N VAL A 346 -24.80 -6.70 9.07
CA VAL A 346 -25.50 -8.00 8.95
C VAL A 346 -26.45 -8.04 7.74
N GLN A 347 -27.00 -6.92 7.28
CA GLN A 347 -27.82 -6.87 6.06
C GLN A 347 -27.01 -7.25 4.81
N TYR A 348 -25.73 -6.92 4.79
CA TYR A 348 -24.80 -7.16 3.68
C TYR A 348 -23.94 -8.42 3.85
N ASN A 349 -24.30 -9.33 4.78
CA ASN A 349 -23.46 -10.47 5.19
C ASN A 349 -22.90 -11.30 4.02
N GLN A 350 -23.68 -11.52 2.95
CA GLN A 350 -23.23 -12.26 1.76
C GLN A 350 -22.06 -11.57 1.05
N GLN A 351 -22.10 -10.23 0.91
CA GLN A 351 -21.02 -9.45 0.28
C GLN A 351 -19.76 -9.40 1.15
N VAL A 352 -19.90 -9.48 2.49
CA VAL A 352 -18.74 -9.57 3.40
C VAL A 352 -18.06 -10.95 3.27
N VAL A 353 -18.84 -12.03 3.19
CA VAL A 353 -18.33 -13.40 3.01
C VAL A 353 -17.62 -13.54 1.66
N GLN A 354 -18.27 -13.11 0.56
CA GLN A 354 -17.69 -13.13 -0.78
C GLN A 354 -16.42 -12.26 -0.87
N GLY A 355 -16.43 -11.08 -0.25
CA GLY A 355 -15.28 -10.18 -0.20
C GLY A 355 -14.09 -10.82 0.50
N LEU A 356 -14.31 -11.43 1.68
CA LEU A 356 -13.24 -12.10 2.44
C LEU A 356 -12.67 -13.31 1.69
N LEU A 357 -13.53 -14.22 1.22
CA LEU A 357 -13.09 -15.45 0.56
C LEU A 357 -12.37 -15.15 -0.76
N SER A 358 -12.91 -14.24 -1.59
CA SER A 358 -12.22 -13.84 -2.83
C SER A 358 -10.84 -13.23 -2.57
N LEU A 359 -10.68 -12.44 -1.49
CA LEU A 359 -9.38 -11.90 -1.11
C LEU A 359 -8.41 -12.96 -0.59
N LEU A 360 -8.87 -14.01 0.09
CA LEU A 360 -8.00 -15.12 0.51
C LEU A 360 -7.44 -15.90 -0.71
N HIS A 361 -8.29 -16.16 -1.72
CA HIS A 361 -7.91 -16.80 -2.99
C HIS A 361 -7.02 -15.94 -3.88
N ASP A 362 -7.25 -14.63 -3.91
CA ASP A 362 -6.60 -13.72 -4.87
C ASP A 362 -5.40 -12.96 -4.27
N CYS A 363 -5.23 -12.93 -2.94
CA CYS A 363 -4.08 -12.27 -2.32
C CYS A 363 -2.76 -12.85 -2.85
N PRO A 364 -1.80 -12.01 -3.29
CA PRO A 364 -0.48 -12.47 -3.73
C PRO A 364 0.23 -13.26 -2.61
N HIS A 365 1.13 -14.15 -3.00
CA HIS A 365 1.80 -15.07 -2.07
C HIS A 365 3.17 -14.55 -1.61
N GLU A 366 3.75 -13.60 -2.35
CA GLU A 366 5.06 -13.02 -2.10
C GLU A 366 5.04 -11.92 -1.02
N VAL A 367 3.89 -11.25 -0.85
CA VAL A 367 3.79 -9.99 -0.09
C VAL A 367 3.21 -10.21 1.31
N VAL A 368 4.10 -10.47 2.27
CA VAL A 368 3.76 -10.81 3.67
C VAL A 368 2.89 -9.75 4.37
N SER A 369 3.12 -8.46 4.10
CA SER A 369 2.35 -7.35 4.69
C SER A 369 0.87 -7.41 4.32
N VAL A 370 0.56 -7.61 3.03
CA VAL A 370 -0.80 -7.67 2.49
C VAL A 370 -1.56 -8.88 3.07
N ARG A 371 -0.92 -10.06 3.13
CA ARG A 371 -1.53 -11.24 3.78
C ARG A 371 -1.73 -11.03 5.29
N LYS A 372 -0.81 -10.32 5.97
CA LYS A 372 -0.93 -10.00 7.41
C LYS A 372 -2.10 -9.07 7.72
N GLU A 373 -2.32 -8.04 6.88
CA GLU A 373 -3.49 -7.15 7.00
C GLU A 373 -4.79 -7.91 6.75
N LEU A 374 -4.84 -8.78 5.73
CA LEU A 374 -5.99 -9.66 5.49
C LEU A 374 -6.28 -10.58 6.68
N MET A 375 -5.26 -11.21 7.28
CA MET A 375 -5.43 -12.02 8.50
C MET A 375 -5.95 -11.22 9.71
N ALA A 376 -5.58 -9.94 9.83
CA ALA A 376 -6.13 -9.06 10.87
C ALA A 376 -7.61 -8.74 10.60
N ALA A 377 -7.97 -8.43 9.34
CA ALA A 377 -9.36 -8.21 8.94
C ALA A 377 -10.24 -9.46 9.18
N SER A 378 -9.77 -10.65 8.77
CA SER A 378 -10.43 -11.93 9.05
C SER A 378 -10.75 -12.10 10.53
N LYS A 379 -9.76 -11.90 11.42
CA LYS A 379 -9.94 -12.05 12.87
C LYS A 379 -10.95 -11.06 13.44
N TYR A 380 -10.98 -9.81 12.97
CA TYR A 380 -11.98 -8.85 13.41
C TYR A 380 -13.40 -9.21 12.92
N ILE A 381 -13.55 -9.72 11.70
CA ILE A 381 -14.85 -10.17 11.16
C ILE A 381 -15.35 -11.41 11.92
N PHE A 382 -14.52 -12.43 12.14
CA PHE A 382 -14.89 -13.64 12.89
C PHE A 382 -15.16 -13.37 14.38
N GLY A 383 -14.67 -12.24 14.91
CA GLY A 383 -15.04 -11.71 16.22
C GLY A 383 -16.50 -11.22 16.32
N THR A 384 -17.15 -10.91 15.20
CA THR A 384 -18.56 -10.46 15.12
C THR A 384 -19.53 -11.59 14.81
N ASP A 385 -20.84 -11.34 14.94
CA ASP A 385 -21.88 -12.36 14.73
C ASP A 385 -22.04 -12.79 13.27
N LEU A 386 -21.35 -12.12 12.33
CA LEU A 386 -21.14 -12.61 10.97
C LEU A 386 -20.43 -13.98 10.93
N ARG A 387 -19.74 -14.39 12.02
CA ARG A 387 -19.07 -15.68 12.20
C ARG A 387 -19.90 -16.87 11.72
N GLU A 388 -21.21 -16.86 11.95
CA GLU A 388 -22.11 -17.96 11.59
C GLU A 388 -22.11 -18.26 10.09
N LYS A 389 -21.93 -17.24 9.23
CA LYS A 389 -21.92 -17.40 7.76
C LYS A 389 -20.60 -17.95 7.22
N PHE A 390 -19.53 -17.88 8.02
CA PHE A 390 -18.23 -18.45 7.67
C PHE A 390 -18.10 -19.93 8.06
N ILE A 391 -18.94 -20.43 8.97
CA ILE A 391 -18.97 -21.87 9.31
C ILE A 391 -19.38 -22.73 8.10
N ASP A 392 -20.23 -22.22 7.20
CA ASP A 392 -20.58 -22.93 5.96
C ASP A 392 -19.39 -23.15 5.01
N HIS A 393 -18.34 -22.34 5.15
CA HIS A 393 -17.11 -22.30 4.33
C HIS A 393 -15.88 -22.77 5.12
N LEU A 394 -16.07 -23.42 6.27
CA LEU A 394 -14.99 -23.74 7.21
C LEU A 394 -13.95 -24.72 6.62
N HIS A 395 -14.37 -25.72 5.84
CA HIS A 395 -13.45 -26.58 5.08
C HIS A 395 -12.47 -25.81 4.16
N GLU A 396 -12.91 -24.68 3.59
CA GLU A 396 -12.11 -23.80 2.73
C GLU A 396 -11.14 -22.96 3.58
N LEU A 397 -11.64 -22.40 4.68
CA LEU A 397 -10.84 -21.64 5.66
C LEU A 397 -9.80 -22.51 6.39
N CYS A 398 -10.02 -23.82 6.49
CA CYS A 398 -9.05 -24.78 7.03
C CYS A 398 -7.97 -25.21 6.03
N ASN A 399 -8.03 -24.78 4.76
CA ASN A 399 -6.98 -25.05 3.79
C ASN A 399 -5.83 -24.05 3.91
N GLU A 400 -4.64 -24.54 4.25
CA GLU A 400 -3.43 -23.74 4.46
C GLU A 400 -3.01 -22.97 3.18
N ASP A 401 -3.21 -23.58 2.00
CA ASP A 401 -2.92 -22.95 0.70
C ASP A 401 -3.87 -21.80 0.33
N ILE A 402 -5.03 -21.70 0.98
CA ILE A 402 -5.98 -20.59 0.81
C ILE A 402 -5.79 -19.56 1.92
N LEU A 403 -5.65 -20.01 3.16
CA LEU A 403 -5.53 -19.16 4.34
C LEU A 403 -4.22 -18.36 4.34
N LEU A 404 -3.10 -19.03 4.05
CA LEU A 404 -1.74 -18.46 4.05
C LEU A 404 -1.17 -18.36 2.63
N GLY A 405 -1.34 -19.41 1.82
CA GLY A 405 -0.79 -19.50 0.47
C GLY A 405 0.63 -20.07 0.41
N SER A 406 1.17 -20.17 -0.80
CA SER A 406 2.46 -20.83 -1.09
C SER A 406 3.71 -20.04 -0.65
N GLY A 407 3.56 -18.84 -0.10
CA GLY A 407 4.67 -17.97 0.31
C GLY A 407 5.43 -18.53 1.51
N TRP A 408 6.72 -18.87 1.34
CA TRP A 408 7.52 -19.46 2.42
C TRP A 408 7.61 -18.56 3.67
N THR A 409 8.00 -17.29 3.50
CA THR A 409 8.08 -16.30 4.59
C THR A 409 6.71 -15.99 5.21
N VAL A 410 5.64 -16.09 4.43
CA VAL A 410 4.25 -15.94 4.91
C VAL A 410 3.90 -17.08 5.87
N ASN A 411 4.22 -18.32 5.50
CA ASN A 411 4.00 -19.51 6.32
C ASN A 411 4.88 -19.52 7.58
N GLU A 412 6.14 -19.10 7.50
CA GLU A 412 6.97 -18.97 8.71
C GLU A 412 6.40 -17.93 9.69
N THR A 413 6.00 -16.75 9.18
CA THR A 413 5.60 -15.62 10.02
C THR A 413 4.17 -15.70 10.56
N LEU A 414 3.20 -16.13 9.75
CA LEU A 414 1.76 -15.94 10.03
C LEU A 414 1.02 -17.19 10.50
N ARG A 415 1.60 -18.39 10.39
CA ARG A 415 0.96 -19.66 10.83
C ARG A 415 0.32 -19.57 12.23
N PRO A 416 1.01 -19.11 13.30
CA PRO A 416 0.41 -18.96 14.63
C PRO A 416 -0.81 -18.04 14.67
N GLN A 417 -0.80 -16.92 13.93
CA GLN A 417 -1.92 -15.98 13.86
C GLN A 417 -3.10 -16.57 13.09
N ALA A 418 -2.84 -17.27 11.99
CA ALA A 418 -3.86 -17.91 11.17
C ALA A 418 -4.58 -19.03 11.93
N TYR A 419 -3.83 -19.97 12.53
CA TYR A 419 -4.43 -21.07 13.31
C TYR A 419 -5.20 -20.56 14.54
N HIS A 420 -4.72 -19.53 15.23
CA HIS A 420 -5.46 -18.87 16.31
C HIS A 420 -6.75 -18.20 15.81
N THR A 421 -6.76 -17.65 14.59
CA THR A 421 -7.94 -17.02 13.99
C THR A 421 -9.02 -18.04 13.62
N ILE A 422 -8.63 -19.23 13.13
CA ILE A 422 -9.56 -20.36 12.93
C ILE A 422 -10.08 -20.91 14.26
N LEU A 423 -9.21 -21.02 15.29
CA LEU A 423 -9.64 -21.43 16.63
C LEU A 423 -10.64 -20.45 17.25
N ASP A 424 -10.43 -19.14 17.08
CA ASP A 424 -11.36 -18.12 17.59
C ASP A 424 -12.71 -18.17 16.87
N LEU A 425 -12.75 -18.47 15.57
CA LEU A 425 -13.99 -18.70 14.82
C LEU A 425 -14.78 -19.90 15.40
N LEU A 426 -14.08 -21.00 15.69
CA LEU A 426 -14.66 -22.23 16.24
C LEU A 426 -15.17 -22.07 17.68
N VAL A 427 -14.33 -21.55 18.57
CA VAL A 427 -14.64 -21.46 20.02
C VAL A 427 -15.77 -20.46 20.31
N ASN A 428 -15.97 -19.46 19.45
CA ASN A 428 -17.09 -18.51 19.57
C ASN A 428 -18.36 -18.96 18.84
N HIS A 429 -18.34 -20.06 18.08
CA HIS A 429 -19.53 -20.64 17.46
C HIS A 429 -20.32 -21.48 18.47
N LYS A 430 -21.66 -21.34 18.44
CA LYS A 430 -22.57 -22.03 19.37
C LYS A 430 -23.57 -22.97 18.66
N GLY A 431 -23.54 -22.99 17.32
CA GLY A 431 -24.38 -23.88 16.53
C GLY A 431 -23.75 -25.25 16.30
N ARG A 432 -24.37 -26.05 15.43
CA ARG A 432 -23.76 -27.29 14.92
C ARG A 432 -22.72 -26.97 13.84
N VAL A 433 -21.81 -27.90 13.59
CA VAL A 433 -20.79 -27.86 12.52
C VAL A 433 -20.94 -29.15 11.72
N LYS A 434 -20.75 -29.12 10.40
CA LYS A 434 -20.92 -30.31 9.54
C LYS A 434 -19.72 -31.25 9.75
N PHE A 435 -19.94 -32.56 9.63
CA PHE A 435 -18.88 -33.55 9.86
C PHE A 435 -17.64 -33.36 8.96
N ILE A 436 -17.83 -32.90 7.72
CA ILE A 436 -16.72 -32.61 6.80
C ILE A 436 -15.83 -31.46 7.30
N ASP A 437 -16.41 -30.39 7.84
CA ASP A 437 -15.68 -29.26 8.38
C ASP A 437 -14.98 -29.63 9.71
N LEU A 438 -15.59 -30.50 10.53
CA LEU A 438 -14.96 -31.07 11.73
C LEU A 438 -13.71 -31.91 11.38
N VAL A 439 -13.78 -32.74 10.33
CA VAL A 439 -12.63 -33.52 9.84
C VAL A 439 -11.54 -32.62 9.24
N ALA A 440 -11.91 -31.61 8.46
CA ALA A 440 -10.94 -30.62 7.94
C ALA A 440 -10.22 -29.88 9.07
N THR A 441 -10.97 -29.44 10.08
CA THR A 441 -10.44 -28.78 11.29
C THR A 441 -9.53 -29.71 12.08
N PHE A 442 -9.93 -30.98 12.30
CA PHE A 442 -9.11 -31.98 12.98
C PHE A 442 -7.77 -32.19 12.26
N ASN A 443 -7.78 -32.40 10.94
CA ASN A 443 -6.57 -32.62 10.15
C ASN A 443 -5.60 -31.43 10.23
N LEU A 444 -6.11 -30.20 10.23
CA LEU A 444 -5.32 -28.98 10.40
C LEU A 444 -4.63 -28.94 11.77
N PHE A 445 -5.39 -29.08 12.87
CA PHE A 445 -4.81 -28.99 14.21
C PHE A 445 -3.97 -30.21 14.60
N ALA A 446 -4.17 -31.38 13.97
CA ALA A 446 -3.31 -32.54 14.14
C ALA A 446 -1.88 -32.30 13.60
N LYS A 447 -1.74 -31.73 12.39
CA LYS A 447 -0.43 -31.27 11.89
C LYS A 447 0.21 -30.30 12.90
N ASN A 448 -0.57 -29.30 13.33
CA ASN A 448 -0.08 -28.21 14.19
C ASN A 448 0.36 -28.65 15.59
N LEU A 449 -0.14 -29.78 16.11
CA LEU A 449 0.31 -30.32 17.39
C LEU A 449 1.69 -30.99 17.26
N HIS A 450 1.91 -31.77 16.21
CA HIS A 450 3.17 -32.50 16.01
C HIS A 450 4.28 -31.67 15.32
N ASP A 451 3.95 -30.55 14.69
CA ASP A 451 4.93 -29.65 14.09
C ASP A 451 5.80 -28.93 15.14
N ASN A 452 7.04 -29.38 15.25
CA ASN A 452 8.05 -28.83 16.17
C ASN A 452 8.67 -27.50 15.70
N THR A 453 8.32 -26.99 14.52
CA THR A 453 8.67 -25.62 14.09
C THR A 453 7.74 -24.56 14.68
N LEU A 454 6.56 -24.95 15.16
CA LEU A 454 5.60 -24.04 15.78
C LEU A 454 5.92 -23.81 17.27
N PRO A 455 5.72 -22.59 17.81
CA PRO A 455 5.89 -22.33 19.23
C PRO A 455 4.98 -23.21 20.10
N ALA A 456 5.47 -23.64 21.27
CA ALA A 456 4.70 -24.46 22.21
C ALA A 456 3.35 -23.84 22.63
N SER A 457 3.25 -22.50 22.63
CA SER A 457 1.99 -21.78 22.82
C SER A 457 0.95 -22.05 21.72
N THR A 458 1.40 -22.26 20.48
CA THR A 458 0.55 -22.62 19.32
C THR A 458 0.12 -24.08 19.39
N GLN A 459 1.04 -24.99 19.77
CA GLN A 459 0.72 -26.40 20.04
C GLN A 459 -0.33 -26.52 21.16
N LEU A 460 -0.23 -25.72 22.23
CA LEU A 460 -1.24 -25.67 23.29
C LEU A 460 -2.61 -25.14 22.82
N MET A 461 -2.65 -24.26 21.81
CA MET A 461 -3.91 -23.85 21.18
C MET A 461 -4.52 -24.97 20.32
N ALA A 462 -3.71 -25.83 19.68
CA ALA A 462 -4.22 -27.04 19.01
C ALA A 462 -4.91 -27.99 20.00
N CYS A 463 -4.37 -28.17 21.22
CA CYS A 463 -5.05 -28.92 22.28
C CYS A 463 -6.41 -28.30 22.67
N LYS A 464 -6.55 -26.97 22.69
CA LYS A 464 -7.84 -26.31 22.88
C LYS A 464 -8.79 -26.52 21.69
N ALA A 465 -8.27 -26.58 20.47
CA ALA A 465 -9.05 -26.91 19.28
C ALA A 465 -9.67 -28.31 19.39
N PHE A 466 -8.91 -29.31 19.85
CA PHE A 466 -9.45 -30.65 20.09
C PHE A 466 -10.54 -30.68 21.17
N ASN A 467 -10.38 -29.95 22.28
CA ASN A 467 -11.44 -29.84 23.29
C ASN A 467 -12.72 -29.19 22.72
N CYS A 468 -12.59 -28.21 21.85
CA CYS A 468 -13.72 -27.58 21.14
C CYS A 468 -14.39 -28.55 20.14
N LEU A 469 -13.59 -29.29 19.35
CA LEU A 469 -14.06 -30.33 18.45
C LEU A 469 -14.81 -31.45 19.18
N ILE A 470 -14.29 -31.93 20.32
CA ILE A 470 -14.96 -32.94 21.17
C ILE A 470 -16.35 -32.43 21.58
N GLY A 471 -16.48 -31.15 21.94
CA GLY A 471 -17.79 -30.52 22.21
C GLY A 471 -18.75 -30.60 21.01
N PHE A 472 -18.31 -30.22 19.81
CA PHE A 472 -19.13 -30.30 18.60
C PHE A 472 -19.45 -31.73 18.14
N ILE A 473 -18.58 -32.70 18.45
CA ILE A 473 -18.81 -34.12 18.12
C ILE A 473 -19.78 -34.77 19.11
N VAL A 474 -19.70 -34.42 20.41
CA VAL A 474 -20.54 -35.01 21.47
C VAL A 474 -21.93 -34.37 21.56
N ALA A 475 -22.09 -33.08 21.23
CA ALA A 475 -23.40 -32.42 21.34
C ALA A 475 -24.51 -33.09 20.48
N PRO A 476 -24.29 -33.46 19.20
CA PRO A 476 -25.26 -34.23 18.42
C PRO A 476 -25.50 -35.65 18.97
N LEU A 477 -24.51 -36.26 19.64
CA LEU A 477 -24.66 -37.59 20.26
C LEU A 477 -25.57 -37.59 21.51
N SER A 478 -26.09 -36.41 21.90
CA SER A 478 -27.03 -36.25 23.01
C SER A 478 -28.50 -36.13 22.57
N ASP A 479 -28.78 -36.11 21.26
CA ASP A 479 -30.16 -36.10 20.73
C ASP A 479 -30.79 -37.50 20.79
N GLU A 480 -32.12 -37.60 20.97
CA GLU A 480 -32.80 -38.92 21.03
C GLU A 480 -32.95 -39.61 19.66
N ASN A 481 -32.68 -38.93 18.54
CA ASN A 481 -33.00 -39.40 17.17
C ASN A 481 -31.78 -39.31 16.21
N ILE A 482 -30.69 -40.02 16.53
CA ILE A 482 -29.43 -39.98 15.77
C ILE A 482 -29.34 -41.17 14.80
N ASP A 483 -28.84 -40.93 13.58
CA ASP A 483 -28.45 -42.00 12.64
C ASP A 483 -27.24 -42.80 13.21
N PRO A 484 -27.33 -44.13 13.40
CA PRO A 484 -26.21 -44.97 13.85
C PRO A 484 -24.90 -44.80 13.04
N ARG A 485 -24.99 -44.38 11.76
CA ARG A 485 -23.81 -44.06 10.94
C ARG A 485 -23.06 -42.83 11.45
N GLN A 486 -23.78 -41.80 11.90
CA GLN A 486 -23.18 -40.60 12.49
C GLN A 486 -22.51 -40.94 13.83
N VAL A 487 -23.11 -41.82 14.64
CA VAL A 487 -22.50 -42.33 15.88
C VAL A 487 -21.17 -43.06 15.59
N ALA A 488 -21.13 -43.89 14.54
CA ALA A 488 -19.90 -44.58 14.14
C ALA A 488 -18.80 -43.60 13.65
N GLN A 489 -19.17 -42.62 12.82
CA GLN A 489 -18.26 -41.57 12.33
C GLN A 489 -17.72 -40.67 13.45
N ALA A 490 -18.59 -40.27 14.39
CA ALA A 490 -18.20 -39.50 15.57
C ALA A 490 -17.22 -40.27 16.46
N ARG A 491 -17.47 -41.57 16.69
CA ARG A 491 -16.58 -42.44 17.47
C ARG A 491 -15.20 -42.59 16.83
N ASP A 492 -15.15 -42.81 15.52
CA ASP A 492 -13.89 -42.91 14.75
C ASP A 492 -13.07 -41.61 14.86
N LEU A 493 -13.71 -40.45 14.70
CA LEU A 493 -13.04 -39.15 14.86
C LEU A 493 -12.54 -38.90 16.29
N LEU A 494 -13.32 -39.26 17.32
CA LEU A 494 -12.89 -39.16 18.72
C LEU A 494 -11.70 -40.07 19.04
N LEU A 495 -11.66 -41.29 18.48
CA LEU A 495 -10.52 -42.19 18.66
C LEU A 495 -9.24 -41.62 18.03
N ARG A 496 -9.33 -41.01 16.84
CA ARG A 496 -8.19 -40.35 16.19
C ARG A 496 -7.70 -39.11 16.94
N ILE A 497 -8.60 -38.36 17.58
CA ILE A 497 -8.22 -37.26 18.48
C ILE A 497 -7.42 -37.78 19.67
N ILE A 498 -7.82 -38.90 20.27
CA ILE A 498 -7.09 -39.53 21.38
C ILE A 498 -5.73 -40.08 20.89
N GLU A 499 -5.67 -40.72 19.72
CA GLU A 499 -4.44 -41.23 19.11
C GLU A 499 -3.42 -40.11 18.87
N VAL A 500 -3.83 -39.01 18.24
CA VAL A 500 -3.00 -37.80 18.03
C VAL A 500 -2.49 -37.22 19.36
N LEU A 501 -3.32 -37.18 20.40
CA LEU A 501 -2.93 -36.69 21.73
C LEU A 501 -1.99 -37.65 22.49
N VAL A 502 -1.99 -38.95 22.19
CA VAL A 502 -1.10 -39.95 22.80
C VAL A 502 0.26 -40.06 22.06
N LEU A 503 0.32 -39.62 20.80
CA LEU A 503 1.54 -39.59 19.98
C LEU A 503 2.40 -38.32 20.16
N LYS A 504 2.12 -37.48 21.18
CA LYS A 504 2.76 -36.17 21.40
C LYS A 504 3.51 -36.09 22.73
#